data_AF-A0A0H3H706-F1
#
_entry.id   AF-A0A0H3H706-F1
#
_cell.length_a   1.000
_cell.length_b   1.000
_cell.length_c   1.000
_cell.angle_alpha   90.00
_cell.angle_beta   90.00
_cell.angle_gamma   90.00
#
_symmetry.space_group_name_H-M   'P 1'
#
loop_
_entity.id
_entity.type
_entity.pdbx_description
1 polymer ?
#
loop_
_entity_poly.entity_id
_entity_poly.type
_entity_poly.pdbx_seq_one_letter_code
_entity_poly.pdbx_strand_id
1 'polypeptide(L)'
;MMMSASWRICGALLTVLSLAGCGLAQRAGQGATAVTDAIFYRKVDTLHLTLAARNALNTDEDGMSSPVEVRIWPLRNATTFNLADYRSLLKQGPEVLSKDLSAPYQAIRLTPGQQTHLDMPLADDTQFVALTAFFSGPIRCVTTGSSSFRVMP
;
A
#
# COMPACT_ATOMS: atom_id res chain seq x y z
N MET A 1 -14.15 14.56 69.18
CA MET A 1 -13.65 14.77 67.80
C MET A 1 -12.90 13.52 67.32
N MET A 2 -13.57 12.40 67.05
CA MET A 2 -12.91 11.15 66.61
C MET A 2 -13.71 10.37 65.54
N MET A 3 -14.73 11.00 64.93
CA MET A 3 -15.62 10.33 63.96
C MET A 3 -15.46 10.84 62.52
N SER A 4 -14.57 11.80 62.26
CA SER A 4 -14.38 12.41 60.93
C SER A 4 -13.20 11.83 60.13
N ALA A 5 -12.34 11.02 60.75
CA ALA A 5 -11.18 10.42 60.08
C ALA A 5 -11.55 9.16 59.28
N SER A 6 -12.48 8.35 59.80
CA SER A 6 -12.89 7.07 59.21
C SER A 6 -13.65 7.23 57.88
N TRP A 7 -14.41 8.32 57.74
CA TRP A 7 -15.15 8.66 56.51
C TRP A 7 -14.22 9.07 55.36
N ARG A 8 -13.10 9.75 55.68
CA ARG A 8 -12.14 10.24 54.68
C ARG A 8 -11.26 9.11 54.12
N ILE A 9 -10.97 8.10 54.94
CA ILE A 9 -10.16 6.94 54.56
C ILE A 9 -10.98 5.97 53.68
N CYS A 10 -12.26 5.76 53.99
CA CYS A 10 -13.15 4.95 53.13
C CYS A 10 -13.43 5.60 51.77
N GLY A 11 -13.58 6.92 51.70
CA GLY A 11 -13.80 7.63 50.43
C GLY A 11 -12.62 7.56 49.46
N ALA A 12 -11.39 7.54 49.96
CA ALA A 12 -10.18 7.47 49.15
C ALA A 12 -9.87 6.04 48.63
N LEU A 13 -10.32 4.99 49.34
CA LEU A 13 -10.14 3.61 48.88
C LEU A 13 -11.06 3.28 47.70
N LEU A 14 -12.26 3.86 47.66
CA LEU A 14 -13.26 3.59 46.62
C LEU A 14 -12.89 4.18 45.26
N THR A 15 -12.16 5.30 45.22
CA THR A 15 -11.73 5.98 43.99
C THR A 15 -10.52 5.32 43.32
N VAL A 16 -9.65 4.66 44.07
CA VAL A 16 -8.49 3.91 43.51
C VAL A 16 -8.95 2.66 42.75
N LEU A 17 -10.02 2.01 43.22
CA LEU A 17 -10.63 0.84 42.55
C LEU A 17 -11.33 1.18 41.24
N SER A 18 -11.75 2.45 41.04
CA SER A 18 -12.46 2.86 39.82
C SER A 18 -11.51 3.12 38.63
N LEU A 19 -10.24 3.51 38.88
CA LEU A 19 -9.28 3.79 37.81
C LEU A 19 -8.65 2.53 37.19
N ALA A 20 -8.66 1.39 37.89
CA ALA A 20 -8.14 0.12 37.36
C ALA A 20 -9.09 -0.55 36.33
N GLY A 21 -10.31 -0.03 36.17
CA GLY A 21 -11.36 -0.64 35.34
C GLY A 21 -11.37 -0.27 33.85
N CYS A 22 -10.77 0.85 33.43
CA CYS A 22 -10.89 1.32 32.04
C CYS A 22 -10.01 0.54 31.03
N GLY A 23 -8.88 -0.02 31.47
CA GLY A 23 -7.93 -0.69 30.56
C GLY A 23 -8.40 -2.06 30.05
N LEU A 24 -9.23 -2.78 30.82
CA LEU A 24 -9.72 -4.12 30.47
C LEU A 24 -10.83 -4.08 29.41
N ALA A 25 -11.74 -3.10 29.51
CA ALA A 25 -12.82 -2.92 28.52
C ALA A 25 -12.27 -2.46 27.15
N GLN A 26 -11.25 -1.61 27.13
CA GLN A 26 -10.59 -1.20 25.88
C GLN A 26 -9.90 -2.37 25.16
N ARG A 27 -9.29 -3.32 25.89
CA ARG A 27 -8.66 -4.50 25.29
C ARG A 27 -9.67 -5.51 24.73
N ALA A 28 -10.81 -5.72 25.39
CA ALA A 28 -11.84 -6.62 24.90
C ALA A 28 -12.50 -6.11 23.61
N GLY A 29 -12.71 -4.79 23.50
CA GLY A 29 -13.24 -4.16 22.28
C GLY A 29 -12.31 -4.29 21.07
N GLN A 30 -11.01 -4.08 21.27
CA GLN A 30 -10.01 -4.20 20.19
C GLN A 30 -9.81 -5.64 19.69
N GLY A 31 -9.95 -6.64 20.56
CA GLY A 31 -9.80 -8.05 20.19
C GLY A 31 -10.97 -8.60 19.37
N ALA A 32 -12.20 -8.16 19.65
CA ALA A 32 -13.40 -8.68 18.97
C ALA A 32 -13.53 -8.21 17.51
N THR A 33 -13.17 -6.95 17.22
CA THR A 33 -13.22 -6.39 15.86
C THR A 33 -12.11 -6.96 14.96
N ALA A 34 -10.90 -7.15 15.49
CA ALA A 34 -9.78 -7.69 14.73
C ALA A 34 -10.01 -9.14 14.24
N VAL A 35 -10.68 -9.98 15.04
CA VAL A 35 -10.98 -11.38 14.67
C VAL A 35 -12.10 -11.45 13.63
N THR A 36 -13.06 -10.52 13.65
CA THR A 36 -14.13 -10.47 12.65
C THR A 36 -13.63 -9.96 11.30
N ASP A 37 -12.80 -8.91 11.28
CA ASP A 37 -12.22 -8.39 10.03
C ASP A 37 -11.31 -9.43 9.35
N ALA A 38 -10.47 -10.15 10.10
CA ALA A 38 -9.53 -11.14 9.55
C ALA A 38 -10.19 -12.37 8.91
N ILE A 39 -11.42 -12.72 9.33
CA ILE A 39 -12.14 -13.90 8.82
C ILE A 39 -12.97 -13.55 7.58
N PHE A 40 -13.54 -12.34 7.52
CA PHE A 40 -14.43 -11.92 6.44
C PHE A 40 -13.73 -11.10 5.35
N TYR A 41 -12.60 -10.47 5.66
CA TYR A 41 -11.75 -9.76 4.70
C TYR A 41 -10.34 -10.36 4.77
N ARG A 42 -9.95 -11.13 3.76
CA ARG A 42 -8.53 -11.43 3.53
C ARG A 42 -7.83 -10.12 3.15
N LYS A 43 -7.46 -9.34 4.17
CA LYS A 43 -6.71 -8.11 4.02
C LYS A 43 -5.30 -8.46 3.55
N VAL A 44 -4.89 -7.86 2.43
CA VAL A 44 -3.51 -7.95 1.94
C VAL A 44 -2.77 -6.74 2.52
N ASP A 45 -2.09 -6.94 3.64
CA ASP A 45 -1.38 -5.86 4.32
C ASP A 45 -0.07 -5.47 3.62
N THR A 46 0.54 -6.43 2.91
CA THR A 46 1.79 -6.22 2.17
C THR A 46 1.65 -6.73 0.75
N LEU A 47 1.94 -5.85 -0.21
CA LEU A 47 2.12 -6.20 -1.60
C LEU A 47 3.51 -6.81 -1.79
N HIS A 48 3.55 -8.07 -2.19
CA HIS A 48 4.76 -8.77 -2.60
C HIS A 48 4.85 -8.79 -4.13
N LEU A 49 5.82 -8.07 -4.68
CA LEU A 49 6.01 -7.93 -6.13
C LEU A 49 7.42 -8.40 -6.52
N THR A 50 7.50 -9.21 -7.57
CA THR A 50 8.78 -9.54 -8.20
C THR A 50 8.80 -8.95 -9.61
N LEU A 51 9.75 -8.05 -9.86
CA LEU A 51 9.98 -7.45 -11.17
C LEU A 51 11.22 -8.11 -11.78
N ALA A 52 11.04 -8.75 -12.94
CA ALA A 52 12.13 -9.39 -13.68
C ALA A 52 12.24 -8.77 -15.09
N ALA A 53 13.38 -8.15 -15.37
CA ALA A 53 13.69 -7.60 -16.68
C ALA A 53 14.46 -8.60 -17.53
N ARG A 54 14.10 -8.66 -18.81
CA ARG A 54 14.92 -9.34 -19.82
C ARG A 54 16.17 -8.51 -20.13
N ASN A 55 17.19 -9.13 -20.71
CA ASN A 55 18.40 -8.42 -21.17
C ASN A 55 18.11 -7.40 -22.28
N ALA A 56 17.06 -7.63 -23.08
CA ALA A 56 16.59 -6.72 -24.12
C ALA A 56 15.49 -5.75 -23.63
N LEU A 57 15.64 -5.22 -22.40
CA LEU A 57 14.69 -4.25 -21.84
C LEU A 57 14.90 -2.87 -22.48
N ASN A 58 13.81 -2.20 -22.88
CA ASN A 58 13.79 -0.82 -23.41
C ASN A 58 14.90 -0.57 -24.43
N THR A 59 14.96 -1.47 -25.40
CA THR A 59 15.93 -1.47 -26.48
C THR A 59 15.53 -0.46 -27.54
N ASP A 60 16.47 0.40 -27.94
CA ASP A 60 16.28 1.37 -29.03
C ASP A 60 16.48 0.75 -30.43
N GLU A 61 16.49 1.61 -31.46
CA GLU A 61 16.66 1.18 -32.86
C GLU A 61 18.05 0.61 -33.15
N ASP A 62 19.06 1.00 -32.37
CA ASP A 62 20.45 0.52 -32.49
C ASP A 62 20.68 -0.78 -31.69
N GLY A 63 19.65 -1.30 -31.02
CA GLY A 63 19.77 -2.52 -30.21
C GLY A 63 20.31 -2.27 -28.80
N MET A 64 20.46 -1.02 -28.38
CA MET A 64 20.98 -0.67 -27.06
C MET A 64 19.87 -0.77 -26.00
N SER A 65 20.06 -1.68 -25.04
CA SER A 65 19.10 -1.89 -23.96
C SER A 65 19.32 -0.90 -22.82
N SER A 66 18.24 -0.36 -22.29
CA SER A 66 18.30 0.70 -21.29
C SER A 66 17.37 0.43 -20.10
N PRO A 67 17.62 1.04 -18.93
CA PRO A 67 16.75 0.88 -17.76
C PRO A 67 15.38 1.53 -17.96
N VAL A 68 14.39 1.01 -17.23
CA VAL A 68 13.01 1.53 -17.19
C VAL A 68 12.65 1.93 -15.77
N GLU A 69 12.00 3.07 -15.62
CA GLU A 69 11.37 3.44 -14.37
C GLU A 69 9.98 2.79 -14.28
N VAL A 70 9.74 2.02 -13.23
CA VAL A 70 8.45 1.43 -12.91
C VAL A 70 7.90 2.13 -11.67
N ARG A 71 6.74 2.76 -11.78
CA ARG A 71 6.01 3.34 -10.65
C ARG A 71 4.86 2.44 -10.23
N ILE A 72 4.74 2.22 -8.92
CA ILE A 72 3.70 1.43 -8.27
C ILE A 72 2.80 2.41 -7.51
N TRP A 73 1.51 2.46 -7.90
CA TRP A 73 0.52 3.40 -7.41
C TRP A 73 -0.52 2.66 -6.55
N PRO A 74 -0.52 2.83 -5.23
CA PRO A 74 -1.61 2.36 -4.37
C PRO A 74 -2.79 3.34 -4.46
N LEU A 75 -3.96 2.85 -4.84
CA LEU A 75 -5.11 3.69 -5.17
C LEU A 75 -6.38 3.26 -4.39
N ARG A 76 -7.15 4.25 -3.95
CA ARG A 76 -8.55 4.11 -3.51
C ARG A 76 -9.49 3.86 -4.69
N ASN A 77 -9.19 4.44 -5.86
CA ASN A 77 -10.00 4.32 -7.07
C ASN A 77 -9.11 4.31 -8.33
N ALA A 78 -9.36 3.38 -9.24
CA ALA A 78 -8.57 3.23 -10.47
C ALA A 78 -9.07 4.10 -11.65
N THR A 79 -10.18 4.81 -11.53
CA THR A 79 -10.84 5.52 -12.64
C THR A 79 -9.94 6.57 -13.27
N THR A 80 -9.38 7.48 -12.47
CA THR A 80 -8.49 8.53 -12.98
C THR A 80 -7.22 7.95 -13.59
N PHE A 81 -6.66 6.90 -12.98
CA PHE A 81 -5.50 6.19 -13.55
C PHE A 81 -5.80 5.60 -14.93
N ASN A 82 -6.95 4.93 -15.07
CA ASN A 82 -7.34 4.28 -16.32
C ASN A 82 -7.64 5.28 -17.46
N LEU A 83 -8.01 6.51 -17.11
CA LEU A 83 -8.28 7.59 -18.08
C LEU A 83 -7.06 8.47 -18.36
N ALA A 84 -6.05 8.44 -17.48
CA ALA A 84 -4.86 9.26 -17.62
C ALA A 84 -3.98 8.78 -18.78
N ASP A 85 -3.49 9.72 -19.58
CA ASP A 85 -2.52 9.42 -20.62
C ASP A 85 -1.11 9.22 -20.03
N TYR A 86 -0.26 8.55 -20.81
CA TYR A 86 1.13 8.24 -20.43
C TYR A 86 1.94 9.48 -20.02
N ARG A 87 1.81 10.60 -20.74
CA ARG A 87 2.60 11.81 -20.50
C ARG A 87 2.15 12.49 -19.20
N SER A 88 0.85 12.49 -18.94
CA SER A 88 0.27 12.99 -17.69
C SER A 88 0.81 12.20 -16.50
N LEU A 89 0.79 10.86 -16.55
CA LEU A 89 1.33 10.01 -15.48
C LEU A 89 2.85 10.16 -15.30
N LEU A 90 3.60 10.35 -16.38
CA LEU A 90 5.06 10.52 -16.34
C LEU A 90 5.46 11.84 -15.67
N LYS A 91 4.83 12.95 -16.07
CA LYS A 91 5.25 14.30 -15.68
C LYS A 91 4.61 14.82 -14.40
N GLN A 92 3.35 14.47 -14.17
CA GLN A 92 2.49 15.05 -13.13
C GLN A 92 1.57 13.99 -12.49
N GLY A 93 2.03 12.74 -12.47
CA GLY A 93 1.26 11.60 -11.95
C GLY A 93 0.74 11.80 -10.52
N PRO A 94 1.56 12.26 -9.57
CA PRO A 94 1.12 12.50 -8.19
C PRO A 94 0.00 13.54 -8.09
N GLU A 95 0.06 14.59 -8.90
CA GLU A 95 -0.94 15.64 -8.95
C GLU A 95 -2.24 15.12 -9.58
N VAL A 96 -2.13 14.41 -10.71
CA VAL A 96 -3.25 13.80 -11.44
C VAL A 96 -3.99 12.79 -10.56
N LEU A 97 -3.27 11.99 -9.79
CA LEU A 97 -3.82 10.92 -8.95
C LEU A 97 -4.00 11.32 -7.49
N SER A 98 -3.76 12.58 -7.12
CA SER A 98 -3.73 13.06 -5.73
C SER A 98 -4.95 12.66 -4.89
N LYS A 99 -6.15 12.72 -5.48
CA LYS A 99 -7.40 12.33 -4.80
C LYS A 99 -7.56 10.83 -4.64
N ASP A 100 -6.95 10.05 -5.53
CA ASP A 100 -7.09 8.60 -5.59
C ASP A 100 -5.94 7.87 -4.90
N LEU A 101 -4.81 8.51 -4.63
CA LEU A 101 -3.65 7.87 -3.98
C LEU A 101 -3.90 7.56 -2.50
N SER A 102 -3.86 6.27 -2.17
CA SER A 102 -3.90 5.76 -0.78
C SER A 102 -2.62 6.07 0.00
N ALA A 103 -1.48 6.06 -0.71
CA ALA A 103 -0.17 6.39 -0.16
C ALA A 103 0.72 6.94 -1.28
N PRO A 104 1.89 7.52 -0.96
CA PRO A 104 2.88 7.87 -1.97
C PRO A 104 3.25 6.66 -2.84
N TYR A 105 3.43 6.90 -4.13
CA TYR A 105 3.88 5.88 -5.07
C TYR A 105 5.32 5.48 -4.80
N GLN A 106 5.68 4.25 -5.17
CA GLN A 106 7.06 3.81 -5.17
C GLN A 106 7.61 3.76 -6.60
N ALA A 107 8.84 4.22 -6.79
CA ALA A 107 9.52 4.19 -8.08
C ALA A 107 10.72 3.26 -8.00
N ILE A 108 10.83 2.35 -8.97
CA ILE A 108 11.94 1.42 -9.09
C ILE A 108 12.56 1.60 -10.46
N ARG A 109 13.88 1.75 -10.50
CA ARG A 109 14.65 1.68 -11.74
C ARG A 109 15.04 0.24 -12.01
N LEU A 110 14.41 -0.36 -13.01
CA LEU A 110 14.66 -1.73 -13.43
C LEU A 110 15.68 -1.75 -14.57
N THR A 111 16.83 -2.36 -14.34
CA THR A 111 17.94 -2.46 -15.30
C THR A 111 17.79 -3.72 -16.16
N PRO A 112 18.26 -3.75 -17.42
CA PRO A 112 18.22 -4.97 -18.23
C PRO A 112 18.87 -6.17 -17.52
N GLY A 113 18.19 -7.32 -17.53
CA GLY A 113 18.62 -8.54 -16.86
C GLY A 113 18.43 -8.56 -15.34
N GLN A 114 17.99 -7.46 -14.73
CA GLN A 114 17.78 -7.37 -13.29
C GLN A 114 16.49 -8.08 -12.86
N GLN A 115 16.57 -8.78 -11.74
CA GLN A 115 15.40 -9.16 -10.96
C GLN A 115 15.42 -8.42 -9.63
N THR A 116 14.29 -7.89 -9.20
CA THR A 116 14.13 -7.23 -7.91
C THR A 116 12.82 -7.64 -7.25
N HIS A 117 12.89 -7.79 -5.94
CA HIS A 117 11.73 -8.03 -5.09
C HIS A 117 11.36 -6.72 -4.40
N LEU A 118 10.06 -6.44 -4.30
CA LEU A 118 9.50 -5.30 -3.61
C LEU A 118 8.43 -5.80 -2.65
N ASP A 119 8.60 -5.43 -1.38
CA ASP A 119 7.60 -5.61 -0.34
C ASP A 119 7.10 -4.21 0.06
N MET A 120 5.86 -3.93 -0.28
CA MET A 120 5.24 -2.63 -0.04
C MET A 120 4.04 -2.79 0.90
N PRO A 121 4.08 -2.20 2.11
CA PRO A 121 2.89 -2.10 2.95
C PRO A 121 1.79 -1.33 2.22
N LEU A 122 0.58 -1.87 2.25
CA LEU A 122 -0.61 -1.22 1.70
C LEU A 122 -1.37 -0.53 2.83
N ALA A 123 -1.82 0.70 2.58
CA ALA A 123 -2.71 1.39 3.50
C ALA A 123 -4.09 0.72 3.49
N ASP A 124 -4.81 0.80 4.62
CA ASP A 124 -6.10 0.15 4.82
C ASP A 124 -7.18 0.57 3.81
N ASP A 125 -7.06 1.77 3.25
CA ASP A 125 -7.96 2.32 2.23
C ASP A 125 -7.53 1.96 0.79
N THR A 126 -6.45 1.21 0.60
CA THR A 126 -5.98 0.79 -0.73
C THR A 126 -6.91 -0.27 -1.31
N GLN A 127 -7.53 0.05 -2.44
CA GLN A 127 -8.45 -0.85 -3.15
C GLN A 127 -7.82 -1.41 -4.44
N PHE A 128 -6.87 -0.68 -5.03
CA PHE A 128 -6.21 -1.05 -6.27
C PHE A 128 -4.71 -0.76 -6.17
N VAL A 129 -3.91 -1.56 -6.89
CA VAL A 129 -2.51 -1.26 -7.14
C VAL A 129 -2.29 -1.21 -8.64
N ALA A 130 -1.85 -0.07 -9.14
CA ALA A 130 -1.53 0.11 -10.55
C ALA A 130 -0.02 0.20 -10.77
N LEU A 131 0.48 -0.27 -11.91
CA LEU A 131 1.88 -0.17 -12.29
C LEU A 131 2.01 0.59 -13.60
N THR A 132 3.00 1.47 -13.68
CA THR A 132 3.36 2.17 -14.92
C THR A 132 4.84 2.00 -15.18
N ALA A 133 5.19 1.46 -16.35
CA ALA A 133 6.56 1.34 -16.82
C ALA A 133 6.82 2.40 -17.89
N PHE A 134 7.79 3.28 -17.65
CA PHE A 134 8.10 4.40 -18.53
C PHE A 134 9.19 4.03 -19.53
N PHE A 135 8.78 3.50 -20.69
CA PHE A 135 9.67 3.18 -21.80
C PHE A 135 10.02 4.42 -22.64
N SER A 136 11.20 4.41 -23.24
CA SER A 136 11.72 5.50 -24.06
C SER A 136 11.17 5.47 -25.49
N GLY A 137 10.76 4.30 -25.97
CA GLY A 137 10.26 4.07 -27.32
C GLY A 137 9.10 3.07 -27.38
N PRO A 138 8.51 2.86 -28.56
CA PRO A 138 7.43 1.89 -28.74
C PRO A 138 7.92 0.48 -28.40
N ILE A 139 7.13 -0.23 -27.61
CA ILE A 139 7.45 -1.60 -27.17
C ILE A 139 7.48 -2.49 -28.41
N ARG A 140 8.65 -3.04 -28.75
CA ARG A 140 8.74 -4.08 -29.78
C ARG A 140 8.11 -5.35 -29.24
N CYS A 141 7.05 -5.82 -29.89
CA CYS A 141 6.53 -7.16 -29.64
C CYS A 141 7.57 -8.20 -30.10
N VAL A 142 8.45 -8.62 -29.21
CA VAL A 142 9.21 -9.86 -29.41
C VAL A 142 8.28 -11.02 -29.09
N THR A 143 7.75 -11.65 -30.12
CA THR A 143 6.88 -12.83 -30.04
C THR A 143 7.66 -14.02 -29.48
N THR A 144 7.86 -14.08 -28.17
CA THR A 144 8.07 -15.34 -27.44
C THR A 144 7.60 -15.16 -25.99
N GLY A 145 6.39 -15.68 -25.72
CA GLY A 145 5.78 -15.78 -24.40
C GLY A 145 4.81 -14.66 -24.08
N SER A 146 3.52 -14.97 -24.21
CA SER A 146 2.40 -14.16 -23.71
C SER A 146 2.59 -13.86 -22.21
N SER A 147 2.49 -12.58 -21.82
CA SER A 147 2.19 -12.20 -20.44
C SER A 147 1.55 -10.82 -20.43
N SER A 148 0.24 -10.81 -20.67
CA SER A 148 -0.63 -9.69 -20.34
C SER A 148 -1.02 -9.84 -18.87
N PHE A 149 -0.44 -9.03 -17.98
CA PHE A 149 -0.87 -8.98 -16.58
C PHE A 149 -1.89 -7.85 -16.42
N ARG A 150 -3.18 -8.21 -16.45
CA ARG A 150 -4.29 -7.34 -16.04
C ARG A 150 -4.74 -7.82 -14.66
N VAL A 151 -4.35 -7.11 -13.61
CA VAL A 151 -4.97 -7.28 -12.29
C VAL A 151 -6.21 -6.42 -12.27
N MET A 152 -7.36 -7.07 -12.25
CA MET A 152 -8.68 -6.50 -11.91
C MET A 152 -9.29 -7.49 -10.89
N PRO A 153 -10.13 -7.00 -9.96
CA PRO A 153 -10.26 -7.47 -8.57
C PRO A 153 -10.64 -8.95 -8.40
#